data_AF-A0A067S364-F1
#
_entry.id   AF-A0A067S364-F1
#
_cell.length_a   1.000
_cell.length_b   1.000
_cell.length_c   1.000
_cell.angle_alpha   90.00
_cell.angle_beta   90.00
_cell.angle_gamma   90.00
#
_symmetry.space_group_name_H-M   'P 1'
#
loop_
_entity.id
_entity.type
_entity.pdbx_description
1 polymer ?
#
loop_
_entity_poly.entity_id
_entity_poly.type
_entity_poly.pdbx_seq_one_letter_code
_entity_poly.pdbx_strand_id
1 'polypeptide(L)'
;EDLATETGCWMFLGAQHVTARGGAISYASPRLCREARSSAEQMATAFNTTASQLLSARRTEAVTFQRQLEVMRENKVAAEKKAEDAEAK
;
A
#
# COMPACT_ATOMS: atom_id res chain seq x y z
N GLU A 1 -16.93 -15.17 -11.18
CA GLU A 1 -17.30 -14.45 -12.42
C GLU A 1 -18.82 -14.32 -12.63
N ASP A 2 -19.66 -14.74 -11.68
CA ASP A 2 -21.10 -14.91 -11.94
C ASP A 2 -21.92 -13.61 -11.81
N LEU A 3 -21.65 -12.77 -10.80
CA LEU A 3 -22.53 -11.64 -10.47
C LEU A 3 -22.69 -10.59 -11.60
N ALA A 4 -21.61 -10.24 -12.30
CA ALA A 4 -21.68 -9.27 -13.39
C ALA A 4 -22.40 -9.84 -14.63
N THR A 5 -22.32 -11.15 -14.82
CA THR A 5 -22.98 -11.89 -15.91
C THR A 5 -24.46 -12.08 -15.59
N GLU A 6 -24.77 -12.44 -14.35
CA GLU A 6 -26.13 -12.67 -13.84
C GLU A 6 -26.96 -11.38 -13.77
N THR A 7 -26.36 -10.28 -13.29
CA THR A 7 -27.06 -8.98 -13.18
C THR A 7 -26.96 -8.12 -14.43
N GLY A 8 -26.03 -8.44 -15.34
CA GLY A 8 -25.70 -7.61 -16.49
C GLY A 8 -25.22 -6.20 -16.13
N CYS A 9 -24.70 -5.98 -14.91
CA CYS A 9 -24.27 -4.66 -14.48
C CYS A 9 -22.86 -4.28 -15.01
N TRP A 10 -22.55 -2.99 -14.96
CA TRP A 10 -21.18 -2.53 -15.10
C TRP A 10 -20.44 -2.75 -13.79
N MET A 11 -19.33 -3.49 -13.86
CA MET A 11 -18.54 -3.83 -12.69
C MET A 11 -17.06 -3.66 -12.99
N PHE A 12 -16.37 -3.01 -12.07
CA PHE A 12 -14.92 -2.93 -12.05
C PHE A 12 -14.42 -3.35 -10.68
N LEU A 13 -13.45 -4.26 -10.63
CA LEU A 13 -12.83 -4.75 -9.41
C LEU A 13 -11.31 -4.59 -9.54
N GLY A 14 -10.69 -3.90 -8.59
CA GLY A 14 -9.25 -3.79 -8.48
C GLY A 14 -8.78 -4.34 -7.14
N ALA A 15 -7.70 -5.11 -7.15
CA ALA A 15 -7.07 -5.64 -5.95
C ALA A 15 -5.55 -5.44 -6.00
N GLN A 16 -5.01 -4.87 -4.92
CA GLN A 16 -3.57 -4.74 -4.69
C GLN A 16 -3.24 -5.24 -3.29
N HIS A 17 -2.36 -6.23 -3.19
CA HIS A 17 -1.83 -6.60 -1.88
C HIS A 17 -0.79 -5.57 -1.42
N VAL A 18 -0.85 -5.20 -0.14
CA VAL A 18 -0.03 -4.12 0.43
C VAL A 18 1.47 -4.43 0.47
N THR A 19 1.88 -5.69 0.33
CA THR A 19 3.29 -6.12 0.18
C THR A 19 3.60 -6.67 -1.21
N ALA A 20 2.65 -6.66 -2.14
CA ALA A 20 2.91 -7.23 -3.46
C ALA A 20 4.02 -6.45 -4.17
N ARG A 21 4.92 -7.20 -4.80
CA ARG A 21 5.99 -6.69 -5.67
C ARG A 21 5.52 -6.56 -7.12
N GLY A 22 4.48 -7.32 -7.49
CA GLY A 22 3.81 -7.24 -8.80
C GLY A 22 2.75 -6.14 -8.85
N GLY A 23 2.25 -5.90 -10.06
CA GLY A 23 1.19 -4.93 -10.33
C GLY A 23 -0.16 -5.36 -9.77
N ALA A 24 -1.09 -4.41 -9.76
CA ALA A 24 -2.44 -4.65 -9.29
C ALA A 24 -3.20 -5.55 -10.26
N ILE A 25 -4.10 -6.37 -9.72
CA ILE A 25 -4.99 -7.21 -10.52
C ILE A 25 -6.30 -6.45 -10.68
N SER A 26 -6.77 -6.33 -11.91
CA SER A 26 -8.04 -5.68 -12.20
C SER A 26 -8.92 -6.54 -13.10
N TYR A 27 -10.22 -6.49 -12.85
CA TYR A 27 -11.27 -7.09 -13.65
C TYR A 27 -12.29 -6.02 -14.03
N ALA A 28 -12.72 -6.05 -15.29
CA ALA A 28 -13.82 -5.23 -15.80
C ALA A 28 -14.84 -6.16 -16.45
N SER A 29 -16.14 -5.95 -16.16
CA SER A 29 -17.18 -6.82 -16.70
C SER A 29 -17.26 -6.73 -18.23
N PRO A 30 -17.66 -7.81 -18.93
CA PRO A 30 -17.75 -7.80 -20.40
C PRO A 30 -18.63 -6.67 -20.94
N ARG A 31 -19.73 -6.36 -20.25
CA ARG A 31 -20.64 -5.28 -20.62
C ARG A 31 -19.96 -3.91 -20.50
N LEU A 32 -19.24 -3.67 -19.41
CA LEU A 32 -18.48 -2.44 -19.20
C LEU A 32 -17.39 -2.28 -20.28
N CYS A 33 -16.66 -3.35 -20.60
CA CYS A 33 -15.66 -3.35 -21.67
C CYS A 33 -16.25 -3.08 -23.06
N ARG A 34 -17.48 -3.53 -23.32
CA ARG A 34 -18.16 -3.33 -24.61
C ARG A 34 -18.76 -1.93 -24.74
N GLU A 35 -19.39 -1.43 -23.68
CA GLU A 35 -20.20 -0.21 -23.72
C GLU A 35 -19.44 1.05 -23.30
N ALA A 36 -18.42 0.91 -22.45
CA ALA A 36 -17.63 2.02 -21.92
C ALA A 36 -16.16 1.64 -21.72
N ARG A 37 -15.53 1.12 -22.79
CA ARG A 37 -14.13 0.69 -22.79
C ARG A 37 -13.16 1.74 -22.27
N SER A 38 -13.28 2.98 -22.75
CA SER A 38 -12.43 4.08 -22.33
C SER A 38 -12.53 4.34 -20.82
N SER A 39 -13.74 4.28 -20.26
CA SER A 39 -13.96 4.40 -18.82
C SER A 39 -13.33 3.24 -18.05
N ALA A 40 -13.41 2.01 -18.56
CA ALA A 40 -12.77 0.84 -17.94
C ALA A 40 -11.24 0.98 -17.92
N GLU A 41 -10.64 1.43 -19.02
CA GLU A 41 -9.19 1.68 -19.13
C GLU A 41 -8.75 2.82 -18.20
N GLN A 42 -9.54 3.89 -18.10
CA GLN A 42 -9.29 4.99 -17.17
C GLN A 42 -9.37 4.52 -15.71
N MET A 43 -10.37 3.72 -15.34
CA MET A 43 -10.49 3.16 -14.00
C MET A 43 -9.30 2.25 -13.66
N ALA A 44 -8.87 1.39 -14.59
CA ALA A 44 -7.68 0.56 -14.39
C ALA A 44 -6.42 1.40 -14.19
N THR A 45 -6.23 2.44 -15.00
CA THR A 45 -5.09 3.34 -14.90
C THR A 45 -5.08 4.12 -13.57
N ALA A 46 -6.24 4.67 -13.19
CA ALA A 46 -6.40 5.42 -11.95
C ALA A 46 -6.17 4.53 -10.72
N PHE A 47 -6.70 3.30 -10.73
CA PHE A 47 -6.49 2.33 -9.67
C PHE A 47 -5.02 1.96 -9.53
N ASN A 48 -4.36 1.59 -10.63
CA ASN A 48 -2.94 1.21 -10.63
C ASN A 48 -2.04 2.36 -10.13
N THR A 49 -2.33 3.59 -10.55
CA THR A 49 -1.58 4.78 -10.12
C THR A 49 -1.75 5.01 -8.63
N THR A 50 -2.99 5.02 -8.15
CA THR A 50 -3.31 5.24 -6.73
C THR A 50 -2.71 4.15 -5.84
N ALA A 51 -2.85 2.88 -6.24
CA ALA A 51 -2.30 1.75 -5.52
C ALA A 51 -0.76 1.83 -5.44
N SER A 52 -0.10 2.20 -6.52
CA SER A 52 1.36 2.38 -6.55
C SER A 52 1.83 3.52 -5.65
N GLN A 53 1.10 4.63 -5.63
CA GLN A 53 1.38 5.76 -4.75
C GLN A 53 1.23 5.38 -3.27
N LEU A 54 0.16 4.67 -2.90
CA LEU A 54 -0.05 4.18 -1.54
C LEU A 54 1.06 3.23 -1.09
N LEU A 55 1.48 2.30 -1.95
CA LEU A 55 2.61 1.40 -1.66
C LEU A 55 3.91 2.17 -1.46
N SER A 56 4.17 3.18 -2.28
CA SER A 56 5.36 4.03 -2.18
C SER A 56 5.37 4.83 -0.87
N ALA A 57 4.23 5.44 -0.52
CA ALA A 57 4.05 6.16 0.73
C ALA A 57 4.31 5.25 1.94
N ARG A 58 3.70 4.05 1.95
CA ARG A 58 3.90 3.06 3.01
C ARG A 58 5.36 2.62 3.15
N ARG A 59 6.08 2.44 2.03
CA ARG A 59 7.51 2.10 2.05
C ARG A 59 8.34 3.24 2.65
N THR A 60 8.00 4.48 2.31
CA THR A 60 8.66 5.66 2.86
C THR A 60 8.43 5.74 4.37
N GLU A 61 7.19 5.55 4.83
CA GLU A 61 6.85 5.50 6.25
C GLU A 61 7.58 4.37 7.00
N ALA A 62 7.69 3.18 6.40
CA ALA A 62 8.42 2.07 7.00
C ALA A 62 9.91 2.42 7.19
N VAL A 63 10.52 3.09 6.21
CA VAL A 63 11.93 3.53 6.29
C VAL A 63 12.11 4.62 7.36
N THR A 64 11.22 5.61 7.44
CA THR A 64 11.30 6.67 8.46
C THR A 64 11.11 6.10 9.86
N PHE A 65 10.17 5.17 10.04
CA PHE A 65 9.94 4.49 11.31
C PHE A 65 11.14 3.64 11.74
N GLN A 66 11.76 2.93 10.80
CA GLN A 66 12.98 2.16 11.06
C GLN A 66 14.12 3.07 11.54
N ARG A 67 14.29 4.25 10.93
CA ARG A 67 15.30 5.23 11.36
C ARG A 67 15.00 5.80 12.76
N GLN A 68 13.73 6.08 13.06
CA GLN A 68 13.34 6.54 14.40
C GLN A 68 13.62 5.47 15.47
N LEU A 69 13.37 4.20 15.17
CA LEU A 69 13.69 3.09 16.06
C LEU A 69 15.19 2.98 16.34
N GLU A 70 16.03 3.19 15.33
CA GLU A 70 17.48 3.17 15.48
C GLU A 70 17.96 4.30 16.41
N VAL A 71 17.53 5.53 16.18
CA VAL A 71 17.84 6.69 17.05
C VAL A 71 17.35 6.47 18.48
N MET A 72 16.14 5.92 18.65
CA MET A 72 15.61 5.62 19.99
C MET A 72 16.43 4.55 20.70
N ARG A 73 16.94 3.54 19.99
CA ARG A 73 17.83 2.51 20.56
C ARG A 73 19.16 3.12 20.99
N GLU A 74 19.76 3.98 20.17
CA GLU A 74 21.00 4.69 20.52
C GLU A 74 20.81 5.57 21.75
N ASN A 75 19.71 6.33 21.80
CA ASN A 75 19.37 7.17 22.96
C ASN A 75 19.14 6.35 24.22
N LYS A 76 18.48 5.19 24.11
CA LYS A 76 18.28 4.27 25.23
C LYS A 76 19.61 3.77 25.78
N VAL A 77 20.51 3.29 24.92
CA VAL A 77 21.85 2.81 25.34
C VAL A 77 22.65 3.95 25.99
N ALA A 78 22.58 5.16 25.45
CA ALA A 78 23.25 6.32 26.02
C ALA A 78 22.65 6.74 27.37
N ALA A 79 21.34 6.61 27.55
CA ALA A 79 20.66 6.90 28.81
C ALA A 79 20.95 5.83 29.88
N GLU A 80 20.97 4.55 29.51
CA GLU A 80 21.33 3.43 30.39
C GLU A 80 22.77 3.59 30.90
N LYS A 81 23.73 3.89 30.02
CA LYS A 81 25.11 4.19 30.44
C LYS A 81 25.20 5.36 31.42
N LYS A 82 24.46 6.44 31.16
CA LYS A 82 24.44 7.60 32.08
C LYS A 82 23.81 7.27 33.43
N ALA A 83 22.85 6.36 33.49
CA ALA A 83 22.24 5.90 34.73
C ALA A 83 23.23 5.03 35.55
N GLU A 84 23.93 4.11 34.89
CA GLU A 84 24.98 3.29 35.50
C GLU A 84 26.14 4.15 36.04
N ASP A 85 26.60 5.15 35.28
CA ASP A 85 27.64 6.10 35.71
C ASP A 85 27.19 6.99 36.88
N ALA A 86 25.88 7.22 37.04
CA ALA A 86 25.31 8.02 38.13
C ALA A 86 25.09 7.20 39.42
N GLU A 87 24.79 5.90 39.31
CA GLU A 87 24.71 4.98 40.46
C GLU A 87 26.09 4.56 41.00
N ALA A 88 27.14 4.63 40.17
CA ALA A 88 28.52 4.32 40.56
C ALA A 88 29.25 5.46 41.32
N LYS A 89 28.60 6.60 41.55
CA LYS A 89 29.12 7.77 42.29
C LYS A 89 28.44 7.95 43.63
#